data_AF-A0A0Q5NGB3-F1
#
_entry.id   AF-A0A0Q5NGB3-F1
#
_cell.length_a   1.000
_cell.length_b   1.000
_cell.length_c   1.000
_cell.angle_alpha   90.00
_cell.angle_beta   90.00
_cell.angle_gamma   90.00
#
_symmetry.space_group_name_H-M   'P 1'
#
loop_
_entity.id
_entity.type
_entity.pdbx_description
1 polymer ?
#
loop_
_entity_poly.entity_id
_entity_poly.type
_entity_poly.pdbx_seq_one_letter_code
_entity_poly.pdbx_strand_id
1 'polypeptide(L)' 'MLKSEHLKIFMVIKKVNSNTPTWELERIKEGDIITLQNGKFGEVSKIQIINSGSQKKYFYKLKNDGTIFILR' A
#
# COMPACT_ATOMS: atom_id res chain seq x y z
N MET A 1 -33.94 8.28 -18.23
CA MET A 1 -33.44 7.57 -17.03
C MET A 1 -32.02 7.09 -17.32
N LEU A 2 -31.01 7.78 -16.79
CA LEU A 2 -29.62 7.35 -16.91
C LEU A 2 -29.49 6.05 -16.09
N LYS A 3 -29.29 4.93 -16.78
CA LYS A 3 -28.87 3.69 -16.14
C LYS A 3 -27.49 3.96 -15.55
N SER A 4 -27.41 4.00 -14.23
CA SER A 4 -26.18 4.02 -13.46
C SER A 4 -25.44 2.71 -13.72
N GLU A 5 -24.76 2.62 -14.86
CA GLU A 5 -23.82 1.54 -15.15
C GLU A 5 -22.63 1.71 -14.21
N HIS A 6 -22.77 1.06 -13.06
CA HIS A 6 -21.76 0.66 -12.09
C HIS A 6 -20.32 1.04 -12.50
N LEU A 7 -19.82 2.12 -11.91
CA LEU A 7 -18.38 2.27 -11.69
C LEU A 7 -17.92 1.05 -10.88
N LYS A 8 -17.51 -0.02 -11.56
CA LYS A 8 -16.54 -0.97 -11.00
C LYS A 8 -15.24 -0.18 -10.87
N ILE A 9 -15.09 0.51 -9.75
CA ILE A 9 -13.79 1.03 -9.33
C ILE A 9 -12.93 -0.22 -9.18
N PHE A 10 -12.06 -0.47 -10.17
CA PHE A 10 -11.07 -1.52 -10.09
C PHE A 10 -10.16 -1.17 -8.91
N MET A 11 -10.46 -1.70 -7.72
CA MET A 11 -9.55 -1.67 -6.59
C MET A 11 -8.31 -2.46 -7.01
N VAL A 12 -7.25 -1.75 -7.39
CA VAL A 12 -5.97 -2.36 -7.73
C VAL A 12 -5.30 -2.77 -6.42
N ILE A 13 -5.29 -4.07 -6.13
CA ILE A 13 -4.60 -4.62 -4.97
C ILE A 13 -3.10 -4.67 -5.30
N LYS A 14 -2.30 -3.90 -4.57
CA LYS A 14 -0.83 -3.84 -4.77
C LYS A 14 -0.14 -4.84 -3.85
N LYS A 15 0.60 -5.79 -4.42
CA LYS A 15 1.41 -6.73 -3.63
C LYS A 15 2.74 -6.09 -3.25
N VAL A 16 3.02 -6.00 -1.95
CA VAL A 16 4.22 -5.33 -1.42
C VAL A 16 5.06 -6.29 -0.59
N ASN A 17 6.39 -6.20 -0.72
CA ASN A 17 7.37 -6.93 0.09
C ASN A 17 8.77 -6.28 -0.06
N SER A 18 9.80 -6.88 0.55
CA SER A 18 11.19 -6.39 0.47
C SER A 18 11.72 -6.29 -0.96
N ASN A 19 11.27 -7.13 -1.89
CA ASN A 19 11.69 -7.12 -3.29
C ASN A 19 10.93 -6.07 -4.14
N THR A 20 9.85 -5.48 -3.64
CA THR A 20 9.10 -4.42 -4.33
C THR A 20 9.99 -3.18 -4.52
N PRO A 21 10.26 -2.74 -5.76
CA PRO A 21 11.19 -1.65 -6.01
C PRO A 21 10.71 -0.34 -5.41
N THR A 22 11.66 0.53 -5.03
CA THR A 22 11.40 1.82 -4.36
C THR A 22 10.32 2.65 -5.06
N TRP A 23 10.36 2.72 -6.40
CA TRP A 23 9.38 3.50 -7.17
C TRP A 23 7.94 2.96 -7.10
N GLU A 24 7.75 1.67 -6.78
CA GLU A 24 6.42 1.09 -6.53
C GLU A 24 5.94 1.43 -5.13
N LEU A 25 6.85 1.35 -4.14
CA LEU A 25 6.58 1.70 -2.74
C LEU A 25 6.15 3.17 -2.63
N GLU A 26 6.85 4.09 -3.29
CA GLU A 26 6.54 5.52 -3.29
C GLU A 26 5.24 5.89 -4.02
N ARG A 27 4.67 4.98 -4.82
CA ARG A 27 3.38 5.17 -5.51
C ARG A 27 2.17 4.75 -4.68
N ILE A 28 2.38 4.13 -3.52
CA ILE A 28 1.29 3.73 -2.61
C ILE A 28 0.73 4.98 -1.93
N LYS A 29 -0.60 5.06 -1.86
CA LYS A 29 -1.32 6.18 -1.25
C LYS A 29 -2.26 5.68 -0.16
N GLU A 30 -2.66 6.58 0.72
CA GLU A 30 -3.76 6.33 1.64
C GLU A 30 -5.04 6.02 0.84
N GLY A 31 -5.79 5.02 1.27
CA GLY A 31 -6.92 4.45 0.54
C GLY A 31 -6.55 3.29 -0.40
N ASP A 32 -5.27 3.07 -0.71
CA ASP A 32 -4.86 1.90 -1.49
C ASP A 32 -5.05 0.61 -0.68
N ILE A 33 -5.45 -0.47 -1.36
CA ILE A 33 -5.41 -1.82 -0.79
C ILE A 33 -4.05 -2.44 -1.11
N ILE A 34 -3.30 -2.80 -0.08
CA ILE A 34 -2.02 -3.50 -0.22
C ILE A 34 -2.10 -4.90 0.37
N THR A 35 -1.38 -5.85 -0.24
CA THR A 35 -1.30 -7.25 0.22
C THR A 35 0.15 -7.70 0.41
N LEU A 36 0.39 -8.49 1.44
CA LEU A 36 1.67 -9.11 1.77
C LEU A 36 1.76 -10.53 1.23
N GLN A 37 2.98 -11.07 1.14
CA GLN A 37 3.20 -12.46 0.71
C GLN A 37 2.54 -13.51 1.61
N ASN A 38 2.32 -13.19 2.89
CA ASN A 38 1.65 -14.08 3.84
C ASN A 38 0.11 -14.04 3.76
N GLY A 39 -0.45 -13.34 2.75
CA GLY A 39 -1.90 -13.25 2.54
C GLY A 39 -2.58 -12.14 3.36
N LYS A 40 -1.89 -11.44 4.26
CA LYS A 40 -2.43 -10.25 4.92
C LYS A 40 -2.68 -9.15 3.90
N PHE A 41 -3.81 -8.47 4.01
CA PHE A 41 -4.12 -7.30 3.19
C PHE A 41 -4.91 -6.27 3.98
N GLY A 42 -4.88 -5.03 3.53
CA GLY A 42 -5.67 -3.98 4.14
C GLY A 42 -5.58 -2.67 3.40
N GLU A 43 -6.53 -1.80 3.74
CA GLU A 43 -6.52 -0.41 3.27
C GLU A 43 -5.50 0.40 4.05
N VAL A 44 -4.64 1.11 3.32
CA VAL A 44 -3.65 2.02 3.89
C VAL A 44 -4.36 3.22 4.50
N SER A 45 -4.21 3.39 5.81
CA SER A 45 -4.75 4.51 6.58
C SER A 45 -3.74 5.63 6.80
N LYS A 46 -2.44 5.29 6.83
CA LYS A 46 -1.37 6.26 7.05
C LYS A 46 -0.07 5.76 6.45
N ILE A 47 0.71 6.68 5.90
CA ILE A 47 2.04 6.41 5.36
C ILE A 47 3.09 7.22 6.11
N GLN A 48 4.20 6.58 6.45
CA GLN A 48 5.39 7.27 6.94
C GLN A 48 6.63 6.72 6.22
N ILE A 49 7.43 7.63 5.69
CA ILE A 49 8.70 7.31 5.03
C ILE A 49 9.81 8.01 5.80
N ILE A 50 10.78 7.24 6.30
CA ILE A 50 11.95 7.76 7.00
C ILE A 50 13.17 7.51 6.12
N ASN A 51 13.92 8.57 5.81
CA ASN A 51 15.19 8.48 5.11
C ASN A 51 16.34 8.54 6.14
N SER A 52 17.28 7.61 6.07
CA SER A 52 18.45 7.55 6.94
C SER A 52 19.68 7.21 6.10
N GLY A 53 20.37 8.25 5.64
CA GLY A 53 21.53 8.10 4.75
C GLY A 53 21.13 7.51 3.40
N SER A 54 21.65 6.32 3.09
CA SER A 54 21.31 5.57 1.88
C SER A 54 20.07 4.67 2.02
N GLN A 55 19.50 4.55 3.23
CA GLN A 55 18.38 3.66 3.49
C GLN A 55 17.05 4.40 3.59
N LYS A 56 15.99 3.84 3.01
CA LYS A 56 14.60 4.29 3.15
C LYS A 56 13.77 3.24 3.88
N LYS A 57 13.06 3.70 4.91
CA LYS A 57 12.14 2.90 5.71
C LYS A 57 10.70 3.31 5.39
N TYR A 58 9.89 2.37 4.92
CA TYR A 58 8.49 2.58 4.60
C TYR A 58 7.61 1.93 5.66
N PHE A 59 6.68 2.69 6.19
CA PHE A 59 5.67 2.24 7.15
C PHE A 59 4.28 2.54 6.59
N TYR A 60 3.49 1.48 6.36
CA TYR A 60 2.09 1.59 5.92
C TYR A 60 1.18 1.08 7.03
N LYS A 61 0.49 1.98 7.72
CA LYS A 61 -0.51 1.60 8.72
C LYS A 61 -1.78 1.17 8.01
N LEU A 62 -2.21 -0.06 8.25
CA LEU A 62 -3.48 -0.59 7.75
C LEU A 62 -4.61 -0.22 8.71
N LYS A 63 -5.82 0.01 8.18
CA LYS A 63 -6.99 0.32 9.03
C LYS A 63 -7.27 -0.76 10.08
N ASN A 64 -7.10 -2.04 9.73
CA ASN A 64 -7.56 -3.16 10.55
C ASN A 64 -6.47 -4.19 10.96
N ASP A 65 -5.22 -4.07 10.48
CA ASP A 65 -4.25 -5.18 10.55
C ASP A 65 -2.80 -4.73 10.86
N GLY A 66 -2.66 -3.62 11.61
CA GLY A 66 -1.36 -3.15 12.11
C GLY A 66 -0.56 -2.31 11.11
N THR A 67 0.77 -2.42 11.14
CA THR A 67 1.67 -1.63 10.29
C THR A 67 2.57 -2.55 9.48
N ILE A 68 2.63 -2.31 8.17
CA ILE A 68 3.60 -2.96 7.27
C ILE A 68 4.87 -2.15 7.27
N PHE A 69 6.00 -2.82 7.49
CA PHE A 69 7.34 -2.24 7.44
C PHE A 69 8.16 -2.84 6.29
N ILE A 70 8.76 -1.98 5.47
CA ILE A 70 9.66 -2.37 4.38
C ILE A 70 10.92 -1.49 4.45
N LEU A 71 12.10 -2.11 4.42
CA LEU A 71 13.40 -1.44 4.37
C LEU A 71 13.96 -1.49 2.94
N ARG A 72 14.57 -0.39 2.50
CA ARG A 72 15.31 -0.23 1.24
C ARG A 72 16.62 0.48 1.46
#